data_AF-A0A2J8WNF1-F1
#
_entry.id   AF-A0A2J8WNF1-F1
#
_cell.length_a   1.000
_cell.length_b   1.000
_cell.length_c   1.000
_cell.angle_alpha   90.00
_cell.angle_beta   90.00
_cell.angle_gamma   90.00
#
_symmetry.space_group_name_H-M   'P 1'
#
loop_
_entity.id
_entity.type
_entity.pdbx_description
1 polymer ?
#
loop_
_entity_poly.entity_id
_entity_poly.type
_entity_poly.pdbx_seq_one_letter_code
_entity_poly.pdbx_strand_id
1 'polypeptide(L)'
;EDVNLRVISEYQKLFPDIPIGYSGHETGIAISVAAVALGAKVLERHITLDKTWKGSDHSASLEPGELAELVRSVHLVERALGSPTKQLLPCEMACNEKVRPAGLHSALLPCAETGW
;
A
#
# COMPACT_ATOMS: atom_id res chain seq x y z
N GLU A 1 3.40 -15.74 -5.98
CA GLU A 1 2.13 -15.15 -6.45
C GLU A 1 0.96 -15.52 -5.53
N ASP A 2 1.13 -16.51 -4.66
CA ASP A 2 0.10 -17.08 -3.78
C ASP A 2 -0.15 -16.31 -2.46
N VAL A 3 0.13 -15.00 -2.42
CA VAL A 3 0.08 -14.21 -1.18
C VAL A 3 -1.35 -13.87 -0.76
N ASN A 4 -2.27 -13.69 -1.72
CA ASN A 4 -3.68 -13.40 -1.47
C ASN A 4 -3.94 -12.15 -0.61
N LEU A 5 -3.28 -11.02 -0.91
CA LEU A 5 -3.37 -9.78 -0.12
C LEU A 5 -4.81 -9.24 0.09
N ARG A 6 -5.78 -9.59 -0.77
CA ARG A 6 -7.19 -9.20 -0.58
C ARG A 6 -7.81 -9.74 0.71
N VAL A 7 -7.23 -10.78 1.31
CA VAL A 7 -7.64 -11.30 2.62
C VAL A 7 -7.54 -10.22 3.71
N ILE A 8 -6.60 -9.26 3.59
CA ILE A 8 -6.48 -8.14 4.54
C ILE A 8 -7.79 -7.36 4.62
N SER A 9 -8.37 -7.00 3.48
CA SER A 9 -9.63 -6.25 3.42
C SER A 9 -10.81 -7.06 3.94
N GLU A 10 -10.84 -8.37 3.70
CA GLU A 10 -11.88 -9.25 4.26
C GLU A 10 -11.78 -9.36 5.78
N TYR A 11 -10.57 -9.48 6.34
CA TYR A 11 -10.38 -9.50 7.78
C TYR A 11 -10.70 -8.17 8.46
N GLN A 12 -10.44 -7.04 7.80
CA GLN A 12 -10.86 -5.73 8.31
C GLN A 12 -12.38 -5.61 8.43
N LYS A 13 -13.14 -6.19 7.48
CA LYS A 13 -14.61 -6.23 7.55
C LYS A 13 -15.11 -7.15 8.66
N LEU A 14 -14.50 -8.32 8.81
CA LEU A 14 -14.90 -9.33 9.80
C LEU A 14 -14.55 -8.93 11.24
N PHE A 15 -13.46 -8.18 11.41
CA PHE A 15 -12.94 -7.76 12.71
C PHE A 15 -12.71 -6.24 12.74
N PRO A 16 -13.78 -5.41 12.67
CA PRO A 16 -13.67 -3.97 12.50
C PRO A 16 -12.93 -3.26 13.64
N ASP A 17 -12.93 -3.85 14.84
CA ASP A 17 -12.28 -3.31 16.03
C ASP A 17 -10.85 -3.81 16.25
N ILE A 18 -10.34 -4.70 15.38
CA ILE A 18 -9.02 -5.33 15.52
C ILE A 18 -8.09 -4.86 14.39
N PRO A 19 -6.91 -4.29 14.71
CA PRO A 19 -5.91 -3.97 13.70
C PRO A 19 -5.43 -5.22 12.96
N ILE A 20 -5.58 -5.23 11.63
CA ILE A 20 -5.12 -6.32 10.77
C ILE A 20 -3.70 -6.02 10.29
N GLY A 21 -2.79 -6.99 10.43
CA GLY A 21 -1.41 -6.93 9.94
C GLY A 21 -1.13 -7.89 8.78
N TYR A 22 0.10 -7.88 8.30
CA TYR A 22 0.61 -8.79 7.28
C TYR A 22 2.00 -9.33 7.70
N SER A 23 2.14 -10.65 7.75
CA SER A 23 3.43 -11.33 7.88
C SER A 23 3.75 -12.02 6.55
N GLY A 24 4.93 -11.71 6.01
CA GLY A 24 5.30 -12.06 4.65
C GLY A 24 6.56 -12.92 4.57
N HIS A 25 6.57 -13.87 3.64
CA HIS A 25 7.74 -14.69 3.26
C HIS A 25 8.10 -14.53 1.78
N GLU A 26 7.59 -13.49 1.11
CA GLU A 26 7.92 -13.20 -0.28
C GLU A 26 9.38 -12.75 -0.45
N THR A 27 9.87 -12.71 -1.69
CA THR A 27 11.13 -12.02 -2.02
C THR A 27 10.89 -10.53 -2.25
N GLY A 28 11.80 -9.70 -1.74
CA GLY A 28 11.75 -8.25 -1.92
C GLY A 28 10.67 -7.58 -1.05
N ILE A 29 10.29 -6.35 -1.42
CA ILE A 29 9.47 -5.47 -0.56
C ILE A 29 8.10 -5.11 -1.16
N ALA A 30 7.89 -5.35 -2.46
CA ALA A 30 6.73 -4.83 -3.19
C ALA A 30 5.39 -5.30 -2.60
N ILE A 31 5.32 -6.57 -2.19
CA ILE A 31 4.12 -7.17 -1.60
C ILE A 31 3.83 -6.59 -0.21
N SER A 32 4.85 -6.48 0.64
CA SER A 32 4.74 -5.82 1.95
C SER A 32 4.25 -4.36 1.83
N VAL A 33 4.74 -3.61 0.83
CA VAL A 33 4.26 -2.25 0.56
C VAL A 33 2.81 -2.25 0.09
N ALA A 34 2.44 -3.18 -0.79
CA ALA A 34 1.05 -3.32 -1.25
C ALA A 34 0.10 -3.71 -0.10
N ALA A 35 0.56 -4.52 0.86
CA ALA A 35 -0.22 -4.86 2.06
C ALA A 35 -0.56 -3.61 2.88
N VAL A 36 0.40 -2.69 3.05
CA VAL A 36 0.16 -1.39 3.71
C VAL A 36 -0.82 -0.54 2.91
N ALA A 37 -0.68 -0.50 1.58
CA ALA A 37 -1.62 0.23 0.72
C ALA A 37 -3.07 -0.29 0.85
N LEU A 38 -3.24 -1.58 1.16
CA LEU A 38 -4.53 -2.23 1.45
C LEU A 38 -4.99 -2.06 2.91
N GLY A 39 -4.21 -1.36 3.73
CA GLY A 39 -4.58 -0.99 5.09
C GLY A 39 -4.03 -1.89 6.19
N ALA A 40 -3.07 -2.78 5.90
CA ALA A 40 -2.33 -3.48 6.96
C ALA A 40 -1.67 -2.48 7.91
N LYS A 41 -1.83 -2.71 9.22
CA LYS A 41 -1.34 -1.83 10.29
C LYS A 41 -0.03 -2.30 10.92
N VAL A 42 0.34 -3.55 10.68
CA VAL A 42 1.57 -4.17 11.17
C VAL A 42 2.19 -4.95 10.03
N LEU A 43 3.51 -4.85 9.86
CA LEU A 43 4.28 -5.67 8.94
C LEU A 43 5.28 -6.53 9.72
N GLU A 44 5.39 -7.79 9.33
CA GLU A 44 6.40 -8.72 9.85
C GLU A 44 7.17 -9.35 8.68
N ARG A 45 8.50 -9.33 8.78
CA ARG A 45 9.42 -9.86 7.76
C ARG A 45 10.65 -10.45 8.43
N HIS A 46 11.16 -11.53 7.84
CA HIS A 46 12.46 -12.07 8.22
C HIS A 46 13.60 -11.17 7.73
N ILE A 47 14.66 -11.09 8.53
CA ILE A 47 15.85 -10.29 8.23
C ILE A 47 17.07 -11.22 8.32
N THR A 48 18.00 -11.06 7.39
CA THR A 48 19.29 -11.76 7.37
C THR A 48 20.43 -10.76 7.13
N LEU A 49 21.65 -11.12 7.51
CA LEU A 49 22.85 -10.35 7.13
C LEU A 49 23.36 -10.73 5.74
N ASP A 50 23.02 -11.93 5.28
CA ASP A 50 23.47 -12.51 4.02
C ASP A 50 22.43 -13.55 3.55
N LYS A 51 21.88 -13.38 2.36
CA LYS A 51 20.91 -14.31 1.78
C LYS A 51 21.51 -15.61 1.26
N THR A 52 22.83 -15.66 1.10
CA THR A 52 23.55 -16.84 0.58
C THR A 52 23.79 -17.90 1.65
N TRP A 53 23.50 -17.59 2.91
CA TRP A 53 23.63 -18.54 4.01
C TRP A 53 22.67 -19.72 3.86
N LYS A 54 23.07 -20.87 4.42
CA LYS A 54 22.32 -22.12 4.31
C LYS A 54 20.99 -22.02 5.06
N GLY A 55 19.90 -22.19 4.36
CA GLY A 55 18.54 -22.22 4.90
C GLY A 55 17.58 -21.47 4.01
N SER A 56 16.36 -22.01 3.82
CA SER A 56 15.33 -21.38 2.99
C SER A 56 15.02 -19.95 3.47
N ASP A 57 15.01 -19.74 4.78
CA ASP A 57 14.59 -18.48 5.38
C ASP A 57 15.54 -17.33 5.03
N HIS A 58 16.85 -17.61 4.91
CA HIS A 58 17.82 -16.59 4.50
C HIS A 58 17.55 -16.08 3.09
N SER A 59 17.20 -16.96 2.14
CA SER A 59 16.93 -16.58 0.76
C SER A 59 15.68 -15.69 0.59
N ALA A 60 14.69 -15.86 1.47
CA ALA A 60 13.44 -15.09 1.47
C ALA A 60 13.48 -13.86 2.40
N SER A 61 14.49 -13.76 3.26
CA SER A 61 14.67 -12.64 4.19
C SER A 61 15.05 -11.34 3.49
N LEU A 62 14.92 -10.23 4.20
CA LEU A 62 15.45 -8.93 3.83
C LEU A 62 16.86 -8.75 4.40
N GLU A 63 17.75 -8.18 3.60
CA GLU A 63 19.03 -7.65 4.10
C GLU A 63 18.83 -6.24 4.68
N PRO A 64 19.78 -5.71 5.47
CA PRO A 64 19.62 -4.40 6.12
C PRO A 64 19.26 -3.26 5.16
N GLY A 65 19.81 -3.28 3.94
CA GLY A 65 19.51 -2.29 2.90
C GLY A 65 18.05 -2.35 2.42
N GLU A 66 17.53 -3.56 2.20
CA GLU A 66 16.14 -3.79 1.78
C GLU A 66 15.16 -3.51 2.90
N LEU A 67 15.51 -3.81 4.16
CA LEU A 67 14.70 -3.43 5.30
C LEU A 67 14.57 -1.90 5.40
N ALA A 68 15.68 -1.18 5.24
CA ALA A 68 15.66 0.28 5.22
C ALA A 68 14.82 0.81 4.04
N GLU A 69 14.87 0.14 2.89
CA GLU A 69 14.05 0.47 1.72
C GLU A 69 12.56 0.21 1.95
N LEU A 70 12.21 -0.91 2.59
CA LEU A 70 10.84 -1.22 3.00
C LEU A 70 10.30 -0.10 3.90
N VAL A 71 11.03 0.27 4.94
CA VAL A 71 10.60 1.33 5.87
C VAL A 71 10.41 2.67 5.14
N ARG A 72 11.34 3.06 4.24
CA ARG A 72 11.17 4.29 3.45
C ARG A 72 9.94 4.22 2.53
N SER A 73 9.74 3.09 1.87
CA SER A 73 8.64 2.88 0.92
C SER A 73 7.29 2.87 1.62
N VAL A 74 7.19 2.28 2.81
CA VAL A 74 5.99 2.31 3.65
C VAL A 74 5.59 3.75 3.97
N HIS A 75 6.50 4.55 4.52
CA HIS A 75 6.21 5.95 4.85
C HIS A 75 5.88 6.79 3.60
N LEU A 76 6.53 6.51 2.47
CA LEU A 76 6.23 7.17 1.21
C LEU A 76 4.79 6.87 0.77
N VAL A 77 4.39 5.60 0.80
CA VAL A 77 3.04 5.17 0.39
C VAL A 77 1.99 5.69 1.35
N GLU A 78 2.20 5.63 2.66
CA GLU A 78 1.25 6.20 3.63
C GLU A 78 0.97 7.68 3.38
N ARG A 79 2.01 8.46 3.05
CA ARG A 79 1.85 9.87 2.67
C ARG A 79 1.16 10.02 1.31
N ALA A 80 1.45 9.13 0.36
CA ALA A 80 0.90 9.17 -0.99
C ALA A 80 -0.57 8.74 -1.08
N LEU A 81 -1.05 7.88 -0.18
CA LEU A 81 -2.46 7.46 -0.11
C LEU A 81 -3.41 8.65 0.02
N GLY A 82 -2.97 9.72 0.71
CA GLY A 82 -3.65 11.01 0.70
C GLY A 82 -5.11 10.94 1.13
N SER A 83 -5.96 11.67 0.41
CA SER A 83 -7.41 11.76 0.70
C SER A 83 -8.20 10.84 -0.23
N PRO A 84 -9.26 10.17 0.26
CA PRO A 84 -10.16 9.39 -0.60
C PRO A 84 -11.00 10.28 -1.54
N THR A 85 -11.04 11.59 -1.32
CA THR A 85 -11.83 12.53 -2.13
C THR A 85 -10.99 13.06 -3.29
N LYS A 86 -11.40 12.79 -4.53
CA LYS A 86 -10.75 13.40 -5.70
C LYS A 86 -11.01 14.90 -5.71
N GLN A 87 -9.93 15.66 -5.61
CA GLN A 87 -9.92 17.11 -5.73
C GLN A 87 -8.88 17.52 -6.77
N LEU A 88 -9.11 18.67 -7.41
CA LEU A 88 -8.11 19.29 -8.25
C LEU A 88 -7.08 19.96 -7.34
N LEU A 89 -5.83 19.53 -7.43
CA LEU A 89 -4.76 20.12 -6.63
C LEU A 89 -4.32 21.46 -7.25
N PRO A 90 -3.81 22.41 -6.44
CA PRO A 90 -3.30 23.68 -6.95
C PRO A 90 -2.25 23.51 -8.07
N CYS A 91 -1.38 22.50 -7.96
CA CYS A 91 -0.38 22.18 -8.99
C CYS A 91 -1.00 21.64 -10.29
N GLU A 92 -2.19 21.05 -10.23
CA GLU A 92 -2.90 20.50 -11.40
C GLU A 92 -3.67 21.59 -12.16
N MET A 93 -3.94 22.76 -11.55
CA MET A 93 -4.81 23.81 -12.12
C MET A 93 -4.35 24.29 -13.50
N ALA A 94 -3.06 24.62 -13.64
CA ALA A 94 -2.50 25.15 -14.89
C ALA A 94 -2.49 24.12 -16.03
N CYS A 95 -2.37 22.82 -15.71
CA CYS A 95 -2.49 21.75 -16.69
C CYS A 95 -3.96 21.50 -17.05
N ASN A 96 -4.85 21.47 -16.06
CA ASN A 96 -6.27 21.24 -16.29
C ASN A 96 -6.89 22.33 -17.18
N GLU A 97 -6.50 23.60 -17.01
CA GLU A 97 -6.99 24.70 -17.86
C GLU A 97 -6.65 24.52 -19.35
N LYS A 98 -5.49 23.95 -19.66
CA LYS A 98 -5.01 23.77 -21.05
C LYS A 98 -5.66 22.58 -21.77
N VAL A 99 -6.04 21.55 -21.02
CA VAL A 99 -6.41 20.24 -21.60
C VAL A 99 -7.90 19.95 -21.44
N ARG A 100 -8.60 20.68 -20.57
CA ARG A 100 -10.03 20.43 -20.28
C ARG A 100 -10.92 20.96 -21.42
N PRO A 101 -11.71 20.09 -22.09
CA PRO A 101 -12.70 20.53 -23.07
C PRO A 101 -13.77 21.40 -22.39
N ALA A 102 -14.19 22.47 -23.07
CA ALA A 102 -15.29 23.31 -22.60
C ALA A 102 -16.56 22.46 -22.42
N GLY A 103 -17.08 22.38 -21.19
CA GLY A 103 -18.38 21.72 -20.89
C GLY A 103 -18.33 20.51 -19.95
N LEU A 104 -17.16 19.90 -19.68
CA LEU A 104 -17.08 18.86 -18.65
C LEU A 104 -16.95 19.52 -17.28
N HIS A 105 -17.94 19.39 -16.38
CA HIS A 105 -17.74 19.66 -14.96
C HIS A 105 -17.03 18.47 -14.32
N SER A 106 -15.99 18.73 -13.54
CA SER A 106 -15.41 17.75 -12.62
C SER A 106 -16.48 17.41 -11.59
N ALA A 107 -17.31 16.42 -11.89
CA ALA A 107 -18.27 15.91 -10.93
C ALA A 107 -17.46 15.45 -9.71
N LEU A 108 -17.65 16.14 -8.60
CA LEU A 108 -17.44 15.55 -7.29
C LEU A 108 -18.36 14.34 -7.26
N LEU A 109 -17.83 13.13 -7.49
CA LEU A 109 -18.58 11.93 -7.16
C LEU A 109 -18.62 11.91 -5.62
N PRO A 110 -19.79 12.13 -4.98
CA PRO A 110 -19.88 11.92 -3.56
C PRO A 110 -19.57 10.45 -3.30
N CYS A 111 -18.86 10.19 -2.20
CA CYS A 111 -18.62 8.85 -1.69
C CYS A 111 -19.98 8.16 -1.56
N ALA A 112 -20.28 7.21 -2.44
CA ALA A 112 -21.50 6.44 -2.35
C ALA A 112 -21.39 5.56 -1.11
N GLU A 113 -22.18 5.88 -0.08
CA GLU A 113 -22.62 4.90 0.91
C GLU A 113 -23.22 3.72 0.14
N THR A 114 -22.45 2.65 -0.02
CA THR A 114 -22.97 1.37 -0.47
C THR A 114 -22.56 0.35 0.58
N GLY A 115 -23.47 0.17 1.55
CA GLY A 115 -23.52 -1.06 2.30
C GLY A 115 -23.93 -2.18 1.35
N TRP A 116 -23.00 -3.11 1.14
CA TRP A 116 -23.21 -4.49 0.76
C TRP A 116 -22.10 -5.32 1.39
#